data_AF-A0A3B9BD54-F1
#
_entry.id   AF-A0A3B9BD54-F1
#
_cell.length_a   1.000
_cell.length_b   1.000
_cell.length_c   1.000
_cell.angle_alpha   90.00
_cell.angle_beta   90.00
_cell.angle_gamma   90.00
#
_symmetry.space_group_name_H-M   'P 1'
#
loop_
_entity.id
_entity.type
_entity.pdbx_description
1 polymer ?
#
loop_
_entity_poly.entity_id
_entity_poly.type
_entity_poly.pdbx_seq_one_letter_code
_entity_poly.pdbx_strand_id
1 'polypeptide(L)'
;MLILLTDGFNPFYWFVVTILIILFGYFEVSKDSNLLLTPNYLQGGTFFRCRSEWNKITEVYTSESHIYWEEVSKKGKILQRKSPYNHWGRKCLQNRKKVSKDLAIEWINKLIKAESKNERIQLLTDFRQIRSTKERLIRTLPEEEKEIANRLFEEFKNIKGEYRSERRMEIAQYFKQKGWVLPKLEISEERKIIGCLVIVFSFGFLFLIILKFLQQIF
;
A
#
# COMPACT_ATOMS: atom_id res chain seq x y z
N MET A 1 -15.76 -41.89 -42.36
CA MET A 1 -16.47 -40.63 -42.06
C MET A 1 -15.99 -40.14 -40.69
N LEU A 2 -14.72 -39.76 -40.58
CA LEU A 2 -14.31 -38.34 -40.38
C LEU A 2 -15.41 -37.31 -40.65
N ILE A 3 -15.62 -36.43 -39.67
CA ILE A 3 -16.05 -35.01 -39.67
C ILE A 3 -16.46 -34.72 -38.20
N LEU A 4 -15.53 -34.22 -37.38
CA LEU A 4 -15.40 -32.81 -36.97
C LEU A 4 -16.43 -32.38 -35.92
N LEU A 5 -16.03 -32.49 -34.65
CA LEU A 5 -16.40 -31.54 -33.58
C LEU A 5 -15.15 -31.25 -32.74
N THR A 6 -14.09 -30.84 -33.43
CA THR A 6 -12.94 -30.14 -32.85
C THR A 6 -12.99 -28.69 -33.30
N ASP A 7 -14.12 -28.01 -33.09
CA ASP A 7 -14.27 -26.60 -33.41
C ASP A 7 -14.61 -25.85 -32.12
N GLY A 8 -13.60 -25.22 -31.53
CA GLY A 8 -13.85 -24.11 -30.60
C GLY A 8 -12.84 -23.91 -29.47
N PHE A 9 -12.04 -24.91 -29.10
CA PHE A 9 -11.09 -24.74 -27.99
C PHE A 9 -9.67 -24.47 -28.51
N ASN A 10 -9.42 -23.23 -28.94
CA ASN A 10 -8.07 -22.77 -29.25
C ASN A 10 -7.39 -22.30 -27.95
N PRO A 11 -6.46 -23.07 -27.36
CA PRO A 11 -5.80 -22.70 -26.10
C PRO A 11 -5.00 -21.40 -26.23
N PHE A 12 -4.53 -21.05 -27.42
CA PHE A 12 -3.85 -19.79 -27.68
C PHE A 12 -4.81 -18.59 -27.56
N TYR A 13 -6.05 -18.71 -28.04
CA TYR A 13 -7.06 -17.66 -27.88
C TYR A 13 -7.38 -17.42 -26.40
N TRP A 14 -7.58 -18.48 -25.62
CA TRP A 14 -7.83 -18.36 -24.19
C TRP A 14 -6.62 -17.83 -23.41
N PHE A 15 -5.40 -18.18 -23.81
CA PHE A 15 -4.18 -17.61 -23.25
C PHE A 15 -4.09 -16.10 -23.51
N VAL A 16 -4.36 -15.65 -24.73
CA VAL A 16 -4.39 -14.23 -25.11
C VAL A 16 -5.53 -13.49 -24.40
N VAL A 17 -6.73 -14.07 -24.31
CA VAL A 17 -7.85 -13.48 -23.55
C VAL A 17 -7.52 -13.39 -22.06
N THR A 18 -6.84 -14.37 -21.49
CA THR A 18 -6.39 -14.33 -20.08
C THR A 18 -5.34 -13.25 -19.87
N ILE A 19 -4.37 -13.12 -20.78
CA ILE A 19 -3.39 -12.01 -20.76
C ILE A 19 -4.09 -10.67 -20.91
N LEU A 20 -5.08 -10.54 -21.81
CA LEU A 20 -5.82 -9.29 -22.00
C LEU A 20 -6.71 -8.97 -20.81
N ILE A 21 -7.34 -9.95 -20.16
CA ILE A 21 -8.10 -9.73 -18.91
C ILE A 21 -7.15 -9.35 -17.76
N ILE A 22 -5.95 -9.93 -17.70
CA ILE A 22 -4.93 -9.52 -16.72
C ILE A 22 -4.43 -8.10 -17.03
N LEU A 23 -4.18 -7.76 -18.29
CA LEU A 23 -3.68 -6.44 -18.71
C LEU A 23 -4.76 -5.34 -18.58
N PHE A 24 -5.98 -5.59 -19.05
CA PHE A 24 -7.11 -4.64 -19.01
C PHE A 24 -7.83 -4.62 -17.66
N GLY A 25 -7.93 -5.75 -16.96
CA GLY A 25 -8.44 -5.81 -15.59
C GLY A 25 -7.52 -5.11 -14.58
N TYR A 26 -6.23 -4.95 -14.89
CA TYR A 26 -5.30 -4.13 -14.11
C TYR A 26 -5.40 -2.62 -14.35
N PHE A 27 -6.14 -2.17 -15.37
CA PHE A 27 -6.44 -0.75 -15.54
C PHE A 27 -7.60 -0.34 -14.63
N GLU A 28 -7.45 -0.58 -13.34
CA GLU A 28 -8.17 0.21 -12.35
C GLU A 28 -7.59 1.63 -12.44
N VAL A 29 -8.20 2.46 -13.30
CA VAL A 29 -7.93 3.89 -13.39
C VAL A 29 -8.51 4.52 -12.12
N SER A 30 -7.86 4.27 -10.99
CA SER A 30 -8.18 4.92 -9.74
C SER A 30 -8.02 6.41 -10.00
N LYS A 31 -9.09 7.18 -9.81
CA LYS A 31 -9.01 8.65 -9.85
C LYS A 31 -7.91 9.06 -8.89
N ASP A 32 -6.78 9.49 -9.45
CA ASP A 32 -5.65 10.00 -8.69
C ASP A 32 -6.20 11.11 -7.79
N SER A 33 -6.17 10.85 -6.48
CA SER A 33 -6.53 11.83 -5.48
C SER A 33 -5.30 12.09 -4.64
N ASN A 34 -5.15 13.34 -4.25
CA ASN A 34 -3.94 13.83 -3.64
C ASN A 34 -4.16 14.14 -2.16
N LEU A 35 -3.16 13.82 -1.35
CA LEU A 35 -3.02 14.32 0.02
C LEU A 35 -2.48 15.76 -0.07
N LEU A 36 -3.33 16.75 0.21
CA LEU A 36 -2.95 18.16 0.19
C LEU A 36 -2.56 18.60 1.60
N LEU A 37 -1.27 18.80 1.82
CA LEU A 37 -0.72 19.41 3.04
C LEU A 37 0.01 20.67 2.60
N THR A 38 -0.56 21.86 2.81
CA THR A 38 0.03 23.10 2.29
C THR A 38 -0.10 24.27 3.27
N PRO A 39 0.89 25.18 3.29
CA PRO A 39 0.89 26.36 4.17
C PRO A 39 -0.27 27.32 3.90
N ASN A 40 -0.71 27.41 2.63
CA ASN A 40 -1.78 28.30 2.17
C ASN A 40 -3.12 28.07 2.89
N TYR A 41 -3.27 26.95 3.60
CA TYR A 41 -4.52 26.58 4.26
C TYR A 41 -4.37 26.39 5.78
N LEU A 42 -3.38 27.01 6.41
CA LEU A 42 -3.27 27.08 7.88
C LEU A 42 -4.42 27.89 8.54
N GLN A 43 -5.28 28.54 7.74
CA GLN A 43 -6.57 29.14 8.15
C GLN A 43 -7.80 28.32 7.67
N GLY A 44 -7.63 27.12 7.12
CA GLY A 44 -8.73 26.24 6.69
C GLY A 44 -8.30 25.20 5.65
N GLY A 45 -7.64 24.13 6.08
CA GLY A 45 -6.96 23.03 5.36
C GLY A 45 -7.85 22.13 4.52
N THR A 46 -7.56 21.87 3.26
CA THR A 46 -8.28 20.85 2.48
C THR A 46 -7.76 19.44 2.79
N PHE A 47 -8.31 18.80 3.84
CA PHE A 47 -8.10 17.40 4.18
C PHE A 47 -8.75 16.48 3.13
N PHE A 48 -7.94 15.84 2.28
CA PHE A 48 -8.42 14.91 1.24
C PHE A 48 -9.63 15.42 0.43
N ARG A 49 -9.62 16.73 0.08
CA ARG A 49 -10.67 17.52 -0.61
C ARG A 49 -11.73 18.21 0.27
N CYS A 50 -11.71 18.07 1.60
CA CYS A 50 -12.61 18.77 2.53
C CYS A 50 -11.89 19.90 3.28
N ARG A 51 -12.42 21.14 3.23
CA ARG A 51 -11.77 22.31 3.83
C ARG A 51 -12.08 22.47 5.33
N SER A 52 -11.09 22.19 6.18
CA SER A 52 -11.14 22.18 7.65
C SER A 52 -9.82 22.68 8.27
N GLU A 53 -9.90 23.57 9.27
CA GLU A 53 -8.71 24.03 10.01
C GLU A 53 -8.08 22.90 10.82
N TRP A 54 -6.74 22.84 10.90
CA TRP A 54 -6.02 21.81 11.65
C TRP A 54 -6.44 21.75 13.13
N ASN A 55 -6.70 22.90 13.75
CA ASN A 55 -7.16 23.01 15.14
C ASN A 55 -8.55 22.39 15.38
N LYS A 56 -9.34 22.22 14.32
CA LYS A 56 -10.69 21.67 14.42
C LYS A 56 -10.69 20.16 14.28
N ILE A 57 -9.62 19.56 13.75
CA ILE A 57 -9.52 18.12 13.61
C ILE A 57 -9.11 17.56 14.98
N THR A 58 -10.00 16.79 15.60
CA THR A 58 -9.81 16.24 16.94
C THR A 58 -9.13 14.89 16.91
N GLU A 59 -9.55 14.03 15.97
CA GLU A 59 -9.05 12.66 15.87
C GLU A 59 -8.95 12.23 14.42
N VAL A 60 -7.94 11.41 14.12
CA VAL A 60 -7.75 10.78 12.81
C VAL A 60 -7.35 9.32 13.00
N TYR A 61 -8.13 8.44 12.39
CA TYR A 61 -7.96 6.99 12.45
C TYR A 61 -8.26 6.35 11.09
N THR A 62 -8.07 5.04 11.00
CA THR A 62 -8.04 4.33 9.72
C THR A 62 -8.82 3.03 9.74
N SER A 63 -9.45 2.68 8.61
CA SER A 63 -9.92 1.32 8.29
C SER A 63 -9.07 0.69 7.18
N GLU A 64 -9.58 -0.28 6.42
CA GLU A 64 -8.85 -0.85 5.28
C GLU A 64 -8.72 0.15 4.11
N SER A 65 -9.82 0.74 3.67
CA SER A 65 -9.88 1.57 2.44
C SER A 65 -10.17 3.06 2.69
N HIS A 66 -10.31 3.48 3.95
CA HIS A 66 -10.66 4.85 4.30
C HIS A 66 -9.83 5.37 5.47
N ILE A 67 -9.59 6.69 5.47
CA ILE A 67 -9.19 7.44 6.66
C ILE A 67 -10.45 8.13 7.19
N TYR A 68 -10.71 7.94 8.47
CA TYR A 68 -11.76 8.61 9.20
C TYR A 68 -11.15 9.69 10.07
N TRP A 69 -11.92 10.75 10.26
CA TRP A 69 -11.49 11.85 11.10
C TRP A 69 -12.69 12.60 11.62
N GLU A 70 -12.49 13.20 12.79
CA GLU A 70 -13.49 13.99 13.47
C GLU A 70 -13.09 15.46 13.45
N GLU A 71 -14.06 16.32 13.16
CA GLU A 71 -13.87 17.77 13.21
C GLU A 71 -14.91 18.47 14.09
N VAL A 72 -14.46 19.48 14.83
CA VAL A 72 -15.35 20.41 15.52
C VAL A 72 -15.79 21.49 14.54
N SER A 73 -17.07 21.48 14.20
CA SER A 73 -17.68 22.52 13.37
C SER A 73 -17.61 23.90 14.04
N LYS A 74 -17.82 24.96 13.27
CA LYS A 74 -17.95 26.33 13.83
C LYS A 74 -19.05 26.47 14.89
N LYS A 75 -20.02 25.55 14.92
CA LYS A 75 -21.14 25.50 15.87
C LYS A 75 -20.87 24.59 17.08
N GLY A 76 -19.63 24.11 17.25
CA GLY A 76 -19.24 23.23 18.36
C GLY A 76 -19.67 21.76 18.23
N LYS A 77 -20.37 21.39 17.14
CA LYS A 77 -20.75 20.00 16.89
C LYS A 77 -19.58 19.21 16.30
N ILE A 78 -19.38 17.98 16.78
CA ILE A 78 -18.46 17.01 16.21
C ILE A 78 -19.06 16.45 14.91
N LEU A 79 -18.30 16.49 13.82
CA LEU A 79 -18.66 15.94 12.53
C LEU A 79 -17.66 14.85 12.18
N GLN A 80 -18.17 13.64 11.94
CA GLN A 80 -17.37 12.55 11.42
C GLN A 80 -17.27 12.65 9.90
N ARG A 81 -16.06 12.51 9.38
CA ARG A 81 -15.75 12.57 7.96
C ARG A 81 -15.00 11.32 7.56
N LYS A 82 -15.23 10.88 6.33
CA LYS A 82 -14.50 9.78 5.72
C LYS A 82 -13.85 10.23 4.43
N SER A 83 -12.61 9.84 4.25
CA SER A 83 -11.81 10.16 3.09
C SER A 83 -11.28 8.86 2.49
N PRO A 84 -11.59 8.56 1.21
CA PRO A 84 -11.13 7.32 0.61
C PRO A 84 -9.60 7.31 0.52
N TYR A 85 -9.01 6.17 0.84
CA TYR A 85 -7.58 5.94 0.80
C TYR A 85 -7.33 4.63 0.08
N ASN A 86 -6.67 4.69 -1.08
CA ASN A 86 -6.35 3.47 -1.81
C ASN A 86 -5.11 2.80 -1.21
N HIS A 87 -4.99 1.50 -1.44
CA HIS A 87 -3.87 0.69 -0.97
C HIS A 87 -2.54 1.06 -1.65
N TRP A 88 -2.59 1.75 -2.80
CA TRP A 88 -1.41 2.34 -3.46
C TRP A 88 -0.90 3.63 -2.80
N GLY A 89 -1.60 4.13 -1.78
CA GLY A 89 -1.29 5.41 -1.16
C GLY A 89 -1.71 6.62 -1.99
N ARG A 90 -1.81 7.77 -1.31
CA ARG A 90 -2.17 9.05 -1.93
C ARG A 90 -0.92 9.86 -2.27
N LYS A 91 -0.91 10.55 -3.41
CA LYS A 91 0.19 11.46 -3.75
C LYS A 91 0.14 12.69 -2.86
N CYS A 92 1.20 12.98 -2.11
CA CYS A 92 1.29 14.23 -1.38
C CYS A 92 1.60 15.37 -2.36
N LEU A 93 0.76 16.40 -2.41
CA LEU A 93 0.96 17.52 -3.35
C LEU A 93 2.25 18.29 -3.09
N GLN A 94 2.74 18.26 -1.86
CA GLN A 94 3.91 19.03 -1.47
C GLN A 94 5.22 18.46 -2.04
N ASN A 95 5.32 17.12 -2.18
CA ASN A 95 6.52 16.45 -2.69
C ASN A 95 6.26 15.54 -3.90
N ARG A 96 5.01 15.45 -4.38
CA ARG A 96 4.54 14.61 -5.49
C ARG A 96 4.79 13.11 -5.33
N LYS A 97 5.20 12.64 -4.15
CA LYS A 97 5.42 11.22 -3.86
C LYS A 97 4.14 10.59 -3.32
N LYS A 98 3.93 9.32 -3.63
CA LYS A 98 2.91 8.51 -2.94
C LYS A 98 3.31 8.39 -1.47
N VAL A 99 2.35 8.59 -0.57
CA VAL A 99 2.51 8.49 0.89
C VAL A 99 1.74 7.25 1.35
N SER A 100 2.34 6.45 2.24
CA SER A 100 1.62 5.34 2.90
C SER A 100 0.59 5.88 3.88
N LYS A 101 -0.49 5.15 4.13
CA LYS A 101 -1.59 5.60 4.99
C LYS A 101 -1.14 5.94 6.41
N ASP A 102 -0.32 5.06 6.99
CA ASP A 102 0.24 5.26 8.32
C ASP A 102 1.09 6.54 8.39
N LEU A 103 1.85 6.84 7.34
CA LEU A 103 2.66 8.06 7.28
C LEU A 103 1.80 9.31 7.12
N ALA A 104 0.73 9.22 6.33
CA ALA A 104 -0.22 10.31 6.20
C ALA A 104 -0.85 10.65 7.56
N ILE A 105 -1.34 9.64 8.29
CA ILE A 105 -1.94 9.81 9.63
C ILE A 105 -0.93 10.42 10.60
N GLU A 106 0.30 9.92 10.61
CA GLU A 106 1.36 10.48 11.45
C GLU A 106 1.60 11.98 11.17
N TRP A 107 1.71 12.36 9.89
CA TRP A 107 1.89 13.76 9.50
C TRP A 107 0.73 14.63 9.94
N ILE A 108 -0.50 14.13 9.77
CA ILE A 108 -1.72 14.81 10.19
C ILE A 108 -1.72 15.01 11.70
N ASN A 109 -1.43 13.97 12.47
CA ASN A 109 -1.38 14.03 13.93
C ASN A 109 -0.31 15.02 14.42
N LYS A 110 0.85 15.08 13.76
CA LYS A 110 1.87 16.10 14.05
C LYS A 110 1.37 17.53 13.79
N LEU A 111 0.63 17.75 12.70
CA LEU A 111 0.05 19.07 12.40
C LEU A 111 -1.04 19.48 13.40
N ILE A 112 -1.84 18.52 13.89
CA ILE A 112 -2.86 18.75 14.93
C ILE A 112 -2.20 19.14 16.25
N LYS A 113 -1.17 18.39 16.68
CA LYS A 113 -0.47 18.58 17.96
C LYS A 113 0.40 19.84 18.01
N ALA A 114 0.84 20.36 16.86
CA ALA A 114 1.63 21.58 16.80
C ALA A 114 0.87 22.76 17.43
N GLU A 115 1.51 23.48 18.34
CA GLU A 115 0.89 24.54 19.15
C GLU A 115 0.81 25.87 18.39
N SER A 116 1.70 26.07 17.42
CA SER A 116 1.81 27.33 16.69
C SER A 116 1.69 27.16 15.17
N LYS A 117 1.28 28.25 14.51
CA LYS A 117 1.27 28.31 13.04
C LYS A 117 2.68 28.13 12.47
N ASN A 118 3.70 28.69 13.13
CA ASN A 118 5.09 28.61 12.67
C ASN A 118 5.61 27.17 12.72
N GLU A 119 5.33 26.45 13.81
CA GLU A 119 5.68 25.04 13.94
C GLU A 119 5.04 24.18 12.83
N ARG A 120 3.77 24.44 12.49
CA ARG A 120 3.12 23.75 11.36
C ARG A 120 3.78 24.04 10.02
N ILE A 121 4.21 25.27 9.78
CA ILE A 121 4.95 25.63 8.56
C ILE A 121 6.27 24.85 8.49
N GLN A 122 6.95 24.73 9.63
CA GLN A 122 8.20 23.98 9.73
C GLN A 122 7.96 22.48 9.47
N LEU A 123 6.97 21.86 10.12
CA LEU A 123 6.59 20.47 9.87
C LEU A 123 6.27 20.18 8.41
N LEU A 124 5.50 21.07 7.76
CA LEU A 124 5.21 20.94 6.34
C LEU A 124 6.50 21.00 5.50
N THR A 125 7.44 21.85 5.87
CA THR A 125 8.75 21.94 5.20
C THR A 125 9.54 20.63 5.37
N ASP A 126 9.53 20.06 6.57
CA ASP A 126 10.21 18.80 6.88
C ASP A 126 9.60 17.62 6.11
N PHE A 127 8.26 17.55 6.02
CA PHE A 127 7.57 16.50 5.26
C PHE A 127 7.94 16.50 3.77
N ARG A 128 8.29 17.66 3.22
CA ARG A 128 8.79 17.78 1.85
C ARG A 128 10.18 17.16 1.69
N GLN A 129 11.02 17.28 2.72
CA GLN A 129 12.41 16.85 2.72
C GLN A 129 12.62 15.38 3.06
N ILE A 130 11.54 14.59 3.22
CA ILE A 130 11.62 13.15 3.48
C ILE A 130 12.24 12.43 2.27
N ARG A 131 13.57 12.37 2.33
CA ARG A 131 14.48 11.59 1.52
C ARG A 131 15.57 11.19 2.50
N SER A 132 15.32 10.14 3.27
CA SER A 132 16.42 9.58 4.05
C SER A 132 17.44 9.00 3.08
N THR A 133 18.64 9.56 3.10
CA THR A 133 19.80 9.02 2.37
C THR A 133 20.46 7.87 3.13
N LYS A 134 20.14 7.67 4.41
CA LYS A 134 20.74 6.64 5.25
C LYS A 134 19.68 5.70 5.81
N GLU A 135 19.77 4.44 5.43
CA GLU A 135 18.92 3.40 5.99
C GLU A 135 19.35 3.11 7.44
N ARG A 136 18.37 3.08 8.35
CA ARG A 136 18.55 2.84 9.79
C ARG A 136 17.91 1.51 10.15
N LEU A 137 18.60 0.72 10.96
CA LEU A 137 18.06 -0.54 11.47
C LEU A 137 17.07 -0.26 12.60
N ILE A 138 16.02 -1.08 12.74
CA ILE A 138 15.00 -0.91 13.81
C ILE A 138 15.65 -0.80 15.20
N ARG A 139 16.67 -1.61 15.48
CA ARG A 139 17.41 -1.61 16.76
C ARG A 139 18.14 -0.29 17.09
N THR A 140 18.36 0.55 16.08
CA THR A 140 19.04 1.86 16.23
C THR A 140 18.07 3.04 16.27
N LEU A 141 16.76 2.77 16.19
CA LEU A 141 15.74 3.80 16.25
C LEU A 141 15.47 4.21 17.72
N PRO A 142 15.04 5.46 17.95
CA PRO A 142 14.45 5.87 19.23
C PRO A 142 13.27 4.96 19.60
N GLU A 143 12.97 4.82 20.90
CA GLU A 143 11.98 3.83 21.35
C GLU A 143 10.58 4.07 20.75
N GLU A 144 10.13 5.31 20.62
CA GLU A 144 8.84 5.61 19.96
C GLU A 144 8.79 5.13 18.50
N GLU A 145 9.86 5.36 17.72
CA GLU A 145 9.95 4.90 16.33
C GLU A 145 10.06 3.37 16.27
N LYS A 146 10.77 2.77 17.23
CA LYS A 146 10.99 1.33 17.33
C LYS A 146 9.71 0.57 17.65
N GLU A 147 8.85 1.09 18.53
CA GLU A 147 7.53 0.50 18.80
C GLU A 147 6.65 0.47 17.54
N ILE A 148 6.60 1.59 16.80
CA ILE A 148 5.85 1.68 15.54
C ILE A 148 6.42 0.70 14.51
N ALA A 149 7.75 0.67 14.35
CA ALA A 149 8.42 -0.23 13.41
C ALA A 149 8.14 -1.70 13.74
N ASN A 150 8.22 -2.10 15.02
CA ASN A 150 7.96 -3.46 15.46
C ASN A 150 6.50 -3.86 15.23
N ARG A 151 5.54 -2.99 15.58
CA ARG A 151 4.11 -3.23 15.34
C ARG A 151 3.83 -3.46 13.85
N LEU A 152 4.34 -2.58 12.99
CA LEU A 152 4.15 -2.70 11.53
C LEU A 152 4.87 -3.94 10.96
N PHE A 153 6.01 -4.34 11.52
CA PHE A 153 6.72 -5.54 11.10
C PHE A 153 5.97 -6.83 11.50
N GLU A 154 5.41 -6.88 12.71
CA GLU A 154 4.56 -8.00 13.13
C GLU A 154 3.28 -8.08 12.28
N GLU A 155 2.68 -6.94 11.95
CA GLU A 155 1.58 -6.90 10.96
C GLU A 155 2.06 -7.47 9.62
N PHE A 156 3.17 -6.96 9.07
CA PHE A 156 3.75 -7.41 7.80
C PHE A 156 3.93 -8.95 7.72
N LYS A 157 4.38 -9.56 8.82
CA LYS A 157 4.56 -11.00 8.98
C LYS A 157 3.22 -11.75 8.97
N ASN A 158 2.23 -11.24 9.70
CA ASN A 158 0.99 -11.96 10.01
C ASN A 158 -0.21 -11.64 9.10
N ILE A 159 -0.10 -10.66 8.18
CA ILE A 159 -1.19 -10.34 7.24
C ILE A 159 -1.64 -11.57 6.43
N LYS A 160 -2.96 -11.77 6.41
CA LYS A 160 -3.71 -12.77 5.63
C LYS A 160 -4.90 -12.09 4.92
N GLY A 161 -5.51 -12.77 3.96
CA GLY A 161 -6.68 -12.28 3.24
C GLY A 161 -6.37 -11.71 1.85
N GLU A 162 -7.41 -11.23 1.18
CA GLU A 162 -7.40 -10.79 -0.22
C GLU A 162 -6.43 -9.62 -0.46
N TYR A 163 -6.37 -8.65 0.46
CA TYR A 163 -5.54 -7.44 0.35
C TYR A 163 -4.12 -7.57 0.92
N ARG A 164 -3.62 -8.80 1.06
CA ARG A 164 -2.34 -9.07 1.73
C ARG A 164 -1.15 -8.42 1.01
N SER A 165 -1.14 -8.50 -0.31
CA SER A 165 0.01 -8.05 -1.10
C SER A 165 0.15 -6.53 -1.00
N GLU A 166 -0.99 -5.85 -1.03
CA GLU A 166 -1.14 -4.42 -1.08
C GLU A 166 -0.75 -3.82 0.27
N ARG A 167 -1.25 -4.38 1.38
CA ARG A 167 -0.87 -3.92 2.72
C ARG A 167 0.62 -4.14 2.99
N ARG A 168 1.20 -5.25 2.50
CA ARG A 168 2.65 -5.48 2.59
C ARG A 168 3.45 -4.45 1.81
N MET A 169 3.02 -4.09 0.60
CA MET A 169 3.64 -3.03 -0.19
C MET A 169 3.55 -1.67 0.52
N GLU A 170 2.41 -1.39 1.13
CA GLU A 170 2.20 -0.15 1.89
C GLU A 170 3.15 -0.05 3.10
N ILE A 171 3.28 -1.12 3.89
CA ILE A 171 4.21 -1.16 5.02
C ILE A 171 5.66 -1.01 4.53
N ALA A 172 6.04 -1.70 3.45
CA ALA A 172 7.37 -1.55 2.86
C ALA A 172 7.64 -0.11 2.39
N GLN A 173 6.62 0.55 1.83
CA GLN A 173 6.69 1.95 1.46
C GLN A 173 6.85 2.86 2.69
N TYR A 174 6.13 2.60 3.79
CA TYR A 174 6.30 3.33 5.05
C TYR A 174 7.75 3.26 5.55
N PHE A 175 8.32 2.06 5.64
CA PHE A 175 9.72 1.83 6.03
C PHE A 175 10.69 2.59 5.12
N LYS A 176 10.51 2.48 3.80
CA LYS A 176 11.32 3.20 2.80
C LYS A 176 11.25 4.72 2.98
N GLN A 177 10.06 5.26 3.27
CA GLN A 177 9.87 6.70 3.49
C GLN A 177 10.52 7.18 4.77
N LYS A 178 10.49 6.36 5.83
CA LYS A 178 11.18 6.64 7.09
C LYS A 178 12.70 6.44 7.04
N GLY A 179 13.20 5.82 5.97
CA GLY A 179 14.59 5.39 5.88
C GLY A 179 14.91 4.27 6.86
N TRP A 180 13.94 3.40 7.13
CA TRP A 180 14.13 2.24 7.99
C TRP A 180 14.33 1.00 7.13
N VAL A 181 15.20 0.10 7.60
CA VAL A 181 15.39 -1.21 6.98
C VAL A 181 14.22 -2.12 7.37
N LEU A 182 13.49 -2.62 6.39
CA LEU A 182 12.47 -3.65 6.60
C LEU A 182 13.18 -5.01 6.77
N PRO A 183 13.04 -5.70 7.92
CA PRO A 183 13.68 -6.99 8.11
C PRO A 183 13.15 -8.04 7.12
N LYS A 184 14.02 -8.94 6.68
CA LYS A 184 13.62 -10.04 5.81
C LYS A 184 12.77 -11.02 6.61
N LEU A 185 11.70 -11.54 5.99
CA LEU A 185 10.95 -12.64 6.56
C LEU A 185 11.82 -13.89 6.53
N GLU A 186 12.13 -14.45 7.69
CA GLU A 186 12.74 -15.77 7.78
C GLU A 186 11.71 -16.80 7.31
N ILE A 187 11.94 -17.34 6.11
CA ILE A 187 11.19 -18.49 5.61
C ILE A 187 11.77 -19.70 6.34
N SER A 188 10.93 -20.44 7.07
CA SER A 188 11.37 -21.66 7.72
C SER A 188 11.98 -22.63 6.70
N GLU A 189 13.06 -23.32 7.08
CA GLU A 189 13.73 -24.34 6.26
C GLU A 189 12.71 -25.33 5.66
N GLU A 190 11.74 -25.76 6.46
CA GLU A 190 10.64 -26.65 6.05
C GLU A 190 9.82 -26.09 4.87
N ARG A 191 9.50 -24.80 4.88
CA ARG A 191 8.74 -24.16 3.79
C ARG A 191 9.57 -24.03 2.52
N LYS A 192 10.90 -23.87 2.64
CA LYS A 192 11.80 -23.90 1.47
C LYS A 192 11.82 -25.29 0.84
N ILE A 193 11.91 -26.34 1.67
CA ILE A 193 11.90 -27.74 1.22
C ILE A 193 10.58 -28.06 0.50
N ILE A 194 9.44 -27.70 1.09
CA ILE A 194 8.12 -27.90 0.47
C ILE A 194 8.03 -27.14 -0.86
N GLY A 195 8.50 -25.89 -0.92
CA GLY A 195 8.53 -25.10 -2.16
C GLY A 195 9.36 -25.78 -3.26
N CYS A 196 10.55 -26.29 -2.93
CA CYS A 196 11.38 -27.05 -3.85
C CYS A 196 10.70 -28.31 -4.38
N LEU A 197 10.04 -29.08 -3.50
CA LEU A 197 9.30 -30.27 -3.90
C LEU A 197 8.18 -29.93 -4.88
N VAL A 198 7.38 -28.88 -4.61
CA VAL A 198 6.32 -28.43 -5.52
C VAL A 198 6.89 -28.05 -6.89
N ILE A 199 8.03 -27.36 -6.95
CA ILE A 199 8.68 -27.00 -8.21
C ILE A 199 9.11 -28.27 -8.99
N VAL A 200 9.78 -29.21 -8.32
CA VAL A 200 10.24 -30.46 -8.94
C VAL A 200 9.07 -31.28 -9.48
N PHE A 201 8.00 -31.44 -8.69
CA PHE A 201 6.79 -32.13 -9.14
C PHE A 201 6.11 -31.42 -10.31
N SER A 202 6.05 -30.08 -10.29
CA SER A 202 5.45 -29.30 -11.37
C SER A 202 6.21 -29.47 -12.69
N PHE A 203 7.56 -29.43 -12.65
CA PHE A 203 8.38 -29.66 -13.84
C PHE A 203 8.30 -31.12 -14.33
N GLY A 204 8.30 -32.10 -13.42
CA GLY A 204 8.12 -33.50 -13.78
C GLY A 204 6.78 -33.77 -14.46
N PHE A 205 5.70 -33.17 -13.95
CA PHE A 205 4.37 -33.28 -14.53
C PHE A 205 4.29 -32.61 -15.91
N LEU A 206 4.88 -31.42 -16.06
CA LEU A 206 4.93 -30.69 -17.32
C LEU A 206 5.74 -31.44 -18.39
N PHE A 207 6.85 -32.09 -17.98
CA PHE A 207 7.62 -32.97 -18.85
C PHE A 207 6.82 -34.19 -19.35
N LEU A 208 6.05 -34.83 -18.46
CA LEU A 208 5.18 -35.96 -18.85
C LEU A 208 4.07 -35.54 -19.83
N ILE A 209 3.50 -34.34 -19.67
CA ILE A 209 2.53 -33.79 -20.62
C ILE A 209 3.18 -33.58 -22.00
N ILE A 210 4.37 -32.97 -22.04
CA ILE A 210 5.11 -32.77 -23.30
C ILE A 210 5.43 -34.12 -23.96
N LEU A 211 5.86 -35.11 -23.18
CA LEU A 211 6.15 -36.45 -23.68
C LEU A 211 4.91 -37.11 -24.32
N LYS A 212 3.75 -37.00 -23.66
CA LYS A 212 2.48 -37.49 -24.19
C LYS A 212 2.04 -36.77 -25.46
N PHE A 213 2.26 -35.45 -25.53
CA PHE A 213 1.93 -34.65 -26.71
C PHE A 213 2.82 -35.01 -27.90
N LEU A 214 4.12 -35.24 -27.66
CA LEU A 214 5.05 -35.71 -28.68
C LEU A 214 4.70 -37.12 -29.19
N GLN A 215 4.25 -38.03 -28.31
CA GLN A 215 3.76 -39.36 -28.68
C GLN A 215 2.45 -39.36 -29.49
N GLN A 216 1.72 -38.24 -29.55
CA GLN A 216 0.53 -38.11 -30.41
C GLN A 216 0.86 -37.48 -31.77
N ILE A 217 2.05 -36.90 -31.93
CA ILE A 217 2.51 -36.23 -33.15
C ILE A 217 3.38 -37.17 -34.00
N PHE A 218 4.05 -38.14 -33.37
CA PHE A 218 4.83 -39.20 -34.00
C PHE A 218 4.13 -40.55 -33.86
#